data_AF-A0A2S8G361-F1
#
_entry.id   AF-A0A2S8G361-F1
#
_cell.length_a   1.000
_cell.length_b   1.000
_cell.length_c   1.000
_cell.angle_alpha   90.00
_cell.angle_beta   90.00
_cell.angle_gamma   90.00
#
_symmetry.space_group_name_H-M   'P 1'
#
loop_
_entity.id
_entity.type
_entity.pdbx_description
1 polymer ?
#
loop_
_entity_poly.entity_id
_entity_poly.type
_entity_poly.pdbx_seq_one_letter_code
_entity_poly.pdbx_strand_id
1 'polypeptide(L)'
;MSEDNVLTKVIAEQFIADDDTVDLAEFSAIEDTAAKVLATYEGTLFLEGLTSLSDTAAESLSKHKGELCLWDLTSLSDAAAESLSKHKGGLELWSLTSLSDAAAESLSKHKGGLELLNLTSLSDTAAESLSRHKGDLSLNGLTSLSETAVESLGKHKGALSLNGLASLSDAAAEILSKHNGDLSLNGLTSLSNAAAESLAIRNFCLRVNLDEWPESAKATFQSTSGIITFVQDPSLFDISELSEITAAHARVLAKTHWYLNLTGLSSLDDDIACLLGDHVGSLSLVNVRSISEAGAVGLARHQGPLFMNLDLLPDAARATLRDVVSNDAIRPVNSDDDKQE
;
A
#
# COMPACT_ATOMS: atom_id res chain seq x y z
N MET A 1 20.34 -33.00 -0.50
CA MET A 1 19.19 -33.88 -0.65
C MET A 1 18.62 -34.07 0.75
N SER A 2 18.02 -33.02 1.31
CA SER A 2 17.17 -33.18 2.49
C SER A 2 15.96 -34.01 2.04
N GLU A 3 15.57 -35.01 2.81
CA GLU A 3 14.35 -35.77 2.54
C GLU A 3 13.17 -34.79 2.48
N ASP A 4 12.33 -34.90 1.45
CA ASP A 4 11.09 -34.12 1.38
C ASP A 4 10.23 -34.50 2.60
N ASN A 5 10.02 -33.55 3.50
CA ASN A 5 9.18 -33.75 4.67
C ASN A 5 7.71 -33.62 4.22
N VAL A 6 7.01 -34.74 4.11
CA VAL A 6 5.66 -34.78 3.53
C VAL A 6 4.60 -34.67 4.63
N LEU A 7 3.73 -33.67 4.50
CA LEU A 7 2.55 -33.53 5.33
C LEU A 7 1.51 -34.60 4.96
N THR A 8 1.45 -35.64 5.78
CA THR A 8 0.52 -36.76 5.60
C THR A 8 -0.84 -36.48 6.23
N LYS A 9 -1.84 -37.27 5.85
CA LYS A 9 -3.19 -37.21 6.46
C LYS A 9 -3.16 -37.28 7.99
N VAL A 10 -2.33 -38.15 8.56
CA VAL A 10 -2.23 -38.37 10.01
C VAL A 10 -1.71 -37.12 10.71
N ILE A 11 -0.72 -36.45 10.11
CA ILE A 11 -0.15 -35.22 10.65
C ILE A 11 -1.17 -34.08 10.56
N ALA A 12 -1.89 -33.96 9.44
CA ALA A 12 -2.98 -33.00 9.31
C ALA A 12 -4.10 -33.24 10.34
N GLU A 13 -4.49 -34.49 10.60
CA GLU A 13 -5.46 -34.82 11.65
C GLU A 13 -4.96 -34.45 13.06
N GLN A 14 -3.66 -34.60 13.31
CA GLN A 14 -3.03 -34.17 14.56
C GLN A 14 -3.06 -32.64 14.72
N PHE A 15 -2.69 -31.90 13.68
CA PHE A 15 -2.76 -30.43 13.67
C PHE A 15 -4.19 -29.92 13.93
N ILE A 16 -5.21 -30.54 13.32
CA ILE A 16 -6.61 -30.16 13.55
C ILE A 16 -7.06 -30.43 15.00
N ALA A 17 -6.49 -31.44 15.66
CA ALA A 17 -6.85 -31.78 17.03
C ALA A 17 -6.21 -30.82 18.06
N ASP A 18 -4.99 -30.36 17.77
CA ASP A 18 -4.20 -29.45 18.60
C ASP A 18 -3.15 -28.74 17.70
N ASP A 19 -3.43 -27.50 17.33
CA ASP A 19 -2.65 -26.72 16.36
C ASP A 19 -1.28 -26.29 16.89
N ASP A 20 -1.06 -26.34 18.20
CA ASP A 20 0.23 -26.09 18.84
C ASP A 20 1.20 -27.31 18.70
N THR A 21 0.72 -28.47 18.24
CA THR A 21 1.52 -29.71 18.24
C THR A 21 2.27 -29.99 16.95
N VAL A 22 1.93 -29.30 15.87
CA VAL A 22 2.51 -29.53 14.54
C VAL A 22 2.83 -28.17 13.91
N ASP A 23 4.12 -27.94 13.67
CA ASP A 23 4.55 -26.82 12.85
C ASP A 23 4.40 -27.19 11.36
N LEU A 24 3.39 -26.62 10.71
CA LEU A 24 3.12 -26.87 9.29
C LEU A 24 4.22 -26.32 8.36
N ALA A 25 5.06 -25.38 8.84
CA ALA A 25 6.16 -24.81 8.08
C ALA A 25 7.29 -25.83 7.82
N GLU A 26 7.39 -26.90 8.61
CA GLU A 26 8.43 -27.92 8.46
C GLU A 26 8.23 -28.82 7.22
N PHE A 27 7.08 -28.76 6.56
CA PHE A 27 6.72 -29.67 5.46
C PHE A 27 6.90 -29.03 4.08
N SER A 28 7.66 -29.68 3.22
CA SER A 28 7.95 -29.21 1.85
C SER A 28 6.97 -29.71 0.79
N ALA A 29 6.15 -30.71 1.13
CA ALA A 29 5.14 -31.32 0.28
C ALA A 29 3.92 -31.75 1.09
N ILE A 30 2.77 -31.90 0.43
CA ILE A 30 1.50 -32.28 1.06
C ILE A 30 0.79 -33.38 0.27
N GLU A 31 0.22 -34.35 0.98
CA GLU A 31 -0.67 -35.33 0.35
C GLU A 31 -2.05 -34.72 0.06
N ASP A 32 -2.67 -35.10 -1.05
CA ASP A 32 -4.04 -34.68 -1.39
C ASP A 32 -5.05 -34.94 -0.26
N THR A 33 -4.85 -36.04 0.47
CA THR A 33 -5.71 -36.40 1.61
C THR A 33 -5.46 -35.53 2.84
N ALA A 34 -4.23 -35.06 3.06
CA ALA A 34 -3.89 -34.09 4.10
C ALA A 34 -4.48 -32.71 3.79
N ALA A 35 -4.33 -32.25 2.54
CA ALA A 35 -4.93 -31.01 2.06
C ALA A 35 -6.46 -30.98 2.28
N LYS A 36 -7.13 -32.12 2.04
CA LYS A 36 -8.56 -32.28 2.30
C LYS A 36 -8.92 -32.17 3.77
N VAL A 37 -8.08 -32.66 4.68
CA VAL A 37 -8.28 -32.52 6.13
C VAL A 37 -8.09 -31.06 6.55
N LEU A 38 -6.97 -30.45 6.15
CA LEU A 38 -6.66 -29.06 6.49
C LEU A 38 -7.70 -28.06 5.96
N ALA A 39 -8.32 -28.33 4.81
CA ALA A 39 -9.39 -27.49 4.26
C ALA A 39 -10.60 -27.31 5.22
N THR A 40 -10.73 -28.16 6.24
CA THR A 40 -11.78 -28.06 7.28
C THR A 40 -11.39 -27.22 8.50
N TYR A 41 -10.13 -26.81 8.61
CA TYR A 41 -9.67 -25.89 9.65
C TYR A 41 -10.37 -24.53 9.50
N GLU A 42 -10.72 -23.90 10.61
CA GLU A 42 -11.42 -22.60 10.62
C GLU A 42 -10.48 -21.42 10.95
N GLY A 43 -9.20 -21.68 11.29
CA GLY A 43 -8.17 -20.66 11.50
C GLY A 43 -7.34 -20.38 10.24
N THR A 44 -6.23 -19.67 10.38
CA THR A 44 -5.27 -19.42 9.29
C THR A 44 -4.37 -20.63 9.06
N LEU A 45 -4.16 -21.01 7.80
CA LEU A 45 -3.23 -22.07 7.42
C LEU A 45 -1.90 -21.48 6.95
N PHE A 46 -0.87 -21.62 7.79
CA PHE A 46 0.51 -21.31 7.46
C PHE A 46 1.18 -22.53 6.82
N LEU A 47 1.15 -22.61 5.49
CA LEU A 47 1.76 -23.67 4.69
C LEU A 47 3.03 -23.16 3.99
N GLU A 48 3.78 -22.34 4.71
CA GLU A 48 4.91 -21.57 4.19
C GLU A 48 6.03 -22.43 3.64
N GLY A 49 6.28 -23.63 4.18
CA GLY A 49 7.31 -24.55 3.67
C GLY A 49 6.95 -25.27 2.36
N LEU A 50 5.70 -25.26 1.91
CA LEU A 50 5.27 -26.02 0.73
C LEU A 50 5.87 -25.46 -0.56
N THR A 51 6.76 -26.23 -1.18
CA THR A 51 7.44 -25.82 -2.43
C THR A 51 6.70 -26.20 -3.70
N SER A 52 5.77 -27.15 -3.60
CA SER A 52 4.93 -27.64 -4.70
C SER A 52 3.53 -28.01 -4.21
N LEU A 53 2.54 -27.92 -5.10
CA LEU A 53 1.14 -28.23 -4.79
C LEU A 53 0.50 -28.96 -5.97
N SER A 54 -0.12 -30.10 -5.71
CA SER A 54 -0.88 -30.83 -6.72
C SER A 54 -2.21 -30.12 -7.04
N ASP A 55 -2.77 -30.38 -8.22
CA ASP A 55 -4.08 -29.83 -8.61
C ASP A 55 -5.20 -30.25 -7.63
N THR A 56 -5.17 -31.51 -7.16
CA THR A 56 -6.15 -32.04 -6.20
C THR A 56 -6.02 -31.39 -4.82
N ALA A 57 -4.78 -31.16 -4.36
CA ALA A 57 -4.51 -30.48 -3.10
C ALA A 57 -4.97 -29.01 -3.17
N ALA A 58 -4.67 -28.32 -4.27
CA ALA A 58 -5.14 -26.97 -4.53
C ALA A 58 -6.68 -26.89 -4.56
N GLU A 59 -7.36 -27.84 -5.21
CA GLU A 59 -8.83 -27.92 -5.21
C GLU A 59 -9.40 -28.09 -3.80
N SER A 60 -8.73 -28.89 -2.97
CA SER A 60 -9.14 -29.10 -1.58
C SER A 60 -8.94 -27.83 -0.75
N LEU A 61 -7.74 -27.24 -0.78
CA LEU A 61 -7.39 -26.04 -0.02
C LEU A 61 -8.21 -24.80 -0.46
N SER A 62 -8.64 -24.72 -1.73
CA SER A 62 -9.51 -23.64 -2.19
C SER A 62 -10.85 -23.53 -1.43
N LYS A 63 -11.27 -24.63 -0.77
CA LYS A 63 -12.51 -24.70 0.02
C LYS A 63 -12.32 -24.23 1.46
N HIS A 64 -11.08 -24.03 1.90
CA HIS A 64 -10.76 -23.42 3.19
C HIS A 64 -11.36 -22.01 3.27
N LYS A 65 -11.79 -21.60 4.47
CA LYS A 65 -12.48 -20.32 4.67
C LYS A 65 -11.60 -19.23 5.28
N GLY A 66 -10.53 -19.60 5.98
CA GLY A 66 -9.56 -18.68 6.56
C GLY A 66 -8.51 -18.24 5.56
N GLU A 67 -7.49 -17.54 6.04
CA GLU A 67 -6.34 -17.10 5.25
C GLU A 67 -5.46 -18.29 4.86
N LEU A 68 -4.94 -18.28 3.62
CA LEU A 68 -4.09 -19.35 3.09
C LEU A 68 -2.72 -18.78 2.68
N CYS A 69 -1.71 -19.07 3.50
CA CYS A 69 -0.33 -18.61 3.30
C CYS A 69 0.50 -19.72 2.63
N LEU A 70 0.89 -19.53 1.37
CA LEU A 70 1.65 -20.49 0.54
C LEU A 70 2.97 -19.86 0.08
N TRP A 71 3.77 -19.36 1.02
CA TRP A 71 4.88 -18.46 0.74
C TRP A 71 6.00 -19.07 -0.08
N ASP A 72 6.43 -20.30 0.18
CA ASP A 72 7.55 -20.92 -0.56
C ASP A 72 7.10 -21.68 -1.81
N LEU A 73 5.84 -21.55 -2.24
CA LEU A 73 5.36 -22.20 -3.45
C LEU A 73 6.07 -21.62 -4.68
N THR A 74 6.94 -22.42 -5.29
CA THR A 74 7.82 -21.96 -6.37
C THR A 74 7.19 -22.05 -7.76
N SER A 75 6.18 -22.90 -7.92
CA SER A 75 5.46 -23.11 -9.17
C SER A 75 3.98 -23.42 -8.91
N LEU A 76 3.14 -23.02 -9.86
CA LEU A 76 1.69 -23.24 -9.80
C LEU A 76 1.20 -23.65 -11.19
N SER A 77 0.52 -24.79 -11.27
CA SER A 77 -0.11 -25.23 -12.51
C SER A 77 -1.34 -24.37 -12.83
N ASP A 78 -1.78 -24.37 -14.09
CA ASP A 78 -2.99 -23.66 -14.51
C ASP A 78 -4.24 -24.16 -13.75
N ALA A 79 -4.34 -25.47 -13.52
CA ALA A 79 -5.47 -26.09 -12.81
C ALA A 79 -5.46 -25.79 -11.31
N ALA A 80 -4.27 -25.75 -10.69
CA ALA A 80 -4.12 -25.32 -9.31
C ALA A 80 -4.47 -23.83 -9.14
N ALA A 81 -4.02 -22.97 -10.07
CA ALA A 81 -4.39 -21.55 -10.10
C ALA A 81 -5.90 -21.34 -10.28
N GLU A 82 -6.54 -22.10 -11.17
CA GLU A 82 -8.00 -22.08 -11.35
C GLU A 82 -8.73 -22.46 -10.06
N SER A 83 -8.24 -23.47 -9.36
CA SER A 83 -8.79 -23.89 -8.07
C SER A 83 -8.63 -22.82 -7.00
N LEU A 84 -7.41 -22.34 -6.77
CA LEU A 84 -7.11 -21.33 -5.75
C LEU A 84 -7.81 -20.00 -6.03
N SER A 85 -8.07 -19.63 -7.29
CA SER A 85 -8.84 -18.42 -7.61
C SER A 85 -10.26 -18.39 -7.01
N LYS A 86 -10.82 -19.57 -6.67
CA LYS A 86 -12.15 -19.73 -6.07
C LYS A 86 -12.12 -19.56 -4.54
N HIS A 87 -10.93 -19.52 -3.93
CA HIS A 87 -10.74 -19.24 -2.52
C HIS A 87 -11.29 -17.84 -2.16
N LYS A 88 -11.84 -17.70 -0.96
CA LYS A 88 -12.56 -16.48 -0.53
C LYS A 88 -11.81 -15.64 0.51
N GLY A 89 -10.84 -16.23 1.22
CA GLY A 89 -9.91 -15.49 2.08
C GLY A 89 -8.78 -14.86 1.25
N GLY A 90 -7.81 -14.24 1.91
CA GLY A 90 -6.57 -13.80 1.27
C GLY A 90 -5.72 -14.98 0.83
N LEU A 91 -4.97 -14.74 -0.25
CA LEU A 91 -4.15 -15.73 -0.92
C LEU A 91 -2.74 -15.15 -1.14
N GLU A 92 -1.79 -15.66 -0.37
CA GLU A 92 -0.41 -15.19 -0.39
C GLU A 92 0.48 -16.20 -1.13
N LEU A 93 1.01 -15.79 -2.29
CA LEU A 93 1.80 -16.62 -3.22
C LEU A 93 3.18 -15.99 -3.48
N TRP A 94 3.93 -15.75 -2.41
CA TRP A 94 5.09 -14.88 -2.45
C TRP A 94 6.25 -15.38 -3.31
N SER A 95 6.54 -16.69 -3.34
CA SER A 95 7.71 -17.25 -4.03
C SER A 95 7.49 -17.70 -5.47
N LEU A 96 6.33 -17.42 -6.08
CA LEU A 96 6.11 -17.71 -7.49
C LEU A 96 7.03 -16.85 -8.36
N THR A 97 7.99 -17.49 -9.04
CA THR A 97 8.97 -16.80 -9.90
C THR A 97 8.49 -16.61 -11.34
N SER A 98 7.49 -17.40 -11.75
CA SER A 98 6.85 -17.34 -13.07
C SER A 98 5.35 -17.65 -12.96
N LEU A 99 4.57 -17.11 -13.89
CA LEU A 99 3.13 -17.31 -13.96
C LEU A 99 2.73 -17.44 -15.43
N SER A 100 1.99 -18.49 -15.78
CA SER A 100 1.45 -18.64 -17.14
C SER A 100 0.30 -17.65 -17.39
N ASP A 101 0.01 -17.39 -18.66
CA ASP A 101 -1.13 -16.55 -19.06
C ASP A 101 -2.47 -17.12 -18.52
N ALA A 102 -2.63 -18.44 -18.52
CA ALA A 102 -3.84 -19.11 -18.05
C ALA A 102 -3.98 -19.08 -16.52
N ALA A 103 -2.87 -19.21 -15.79
CA ALA A 103 -2.85 -19.05 -14.35
C ALA A 103 -3.14 -17.60 -13.95
N ALA A 104 -2.57 -16.62 -14.65
CA ALA A 104 -2.87 -15.19 -14.45
C ALA A 104 -4.35 -14.85 -14.70
N GLU A 105 -4.93 -15.38 -15.79
CA GLU A 105 -6.35 -15.24 -16.09
C GLU A 105 -7.24 -15.86 -15.01
N SER A 106 -6.85 -16.99 -14.45
CA SER A 106 -7.55 -17.61 -13.33
C SER A 106 -7.47 -16.76 -12.06
N LEU A 107 -6.26 -16.41 -11.63
CA LEU A 107 -6.02 -15.62 -10.41
C LEU A 107 -6.64 -14.22 -10.48
N SER A 108 -6.78 -13.61 -11.67
CA SER A 108 -7.47 -12.32 -11.83
C SER A 108 -8.92 -12.33 -11.31
N LYS A 109 -9.56 -13.50 -11.25
CA LYS A 109 -10.95 -13.70 -10.79
C LYS A 109 -11.06 -13.83 -9.27
N HIS A 110 -9.93 -13.96 -8.56
CA HIS A 110 -9.89 -13.96 -7.11
C HIS A 110 -10.48 -12.65 -6.56
N LYS A 111 -11.14 -12.71 -5.40
CA LYS A 111 -11.86 -11.58 -4.81
C LYS A 111 -11.14 -10.90 -3.66
N GLY A 112 -10.19 -11.57 -3.02
CA GLY A 112 -9.30 -10.99 -2.01
C GLY A 112 -8.13 -10.24 -2.65
N GLY A 113 -7.19 -9.77 -1.81
CA GLY A 113 -5.92 -9.23 -2.29
C GLY A 113 -5.07 -10.33 -2.93
N LEU A 114 -4.27 -9.96 -3.93
CA LEU A 114 -3.39 -10.88 -4.64
C LEU A 114 -1.94 -10.41 -4.56
N GLU A 115 -1.12 -11.18 -3.85
CA GLU A 115 0.30 -10.88 -3.65
C GLU A 115 1.20 -11.88 -4.37
N LEU A 116 1.95 -11.38 -5.38
CA LEU A 116 2.86 -12.13 -6.24
C LEU A 116 4.26 -11.50 -6.15
N LEU A 117 4.87 -11.60 -4.98
CA LEU A 117 6.02 -10.77 -4.58
C LEU A 117 7.35 -11.14 -5.26
N ASN A 118 7.57 -12.37 -5.70
CA ASN A 118 8.83 -12.81 -6.34
C ASN A 118 8.69 -13.05 -7.85
N LEU A 119 7.58 -12.62 -8.45
CA LEU A 119 7.38 -12.76 -9.89
C LEU A 119 8.35 -11.83 -10.63
N THR A 120 9.35 -12.41 -11.30
CA THR A 120 10.45 -11.64 -11.91
C THR A 120 10.14 -11.11 -13.31
N SER A 121 9.17 -11.74 -13.99
CA SER A 121 8.72 -11.35 -15.33
C SER A 121 7.23 -11.62 -15.49
N LEU A 122 6.58 -10.84 -16.35
CA LEU A 122 5.15 -10.94 -16.63
C LEU A 122 4.95 -10.72 -18.13
N SER A 123 4.22 -11.62 -18.78
CA SER A 123 3.85 -11.44 -20.20
C SER A 123 2.80 -10.33 -20.33
N ASP A 124 2.67 -9.77 -21.55
CA ASP A 124 1.64 -8.78 -21.86
C ASP A 124 0.22 -9.33 -21.60
N THR A 125 -0.03 -10.60 -21.97
CA THR A 125 -1.32 -11.28 -21.75
C THR A 125 -1.62 -11.49 -20.27
N ALA A 126 -0.61 -11.87 -19.47
CA ALA A 126 -0.76 -12.05 -18.04
C ALA A 126 -1.00 -10.69 -17.34
N ALA A 127 -0.30 -9.64 -17.75
CA ALA A 127 -0.53 -8.27 -17.28
C ALA A 127 -1.94 -7.77 -17.62
N GLU A 128 -2.42 -8.01 -18.84
CA GLU A 128 -3.80 -7.70 -19.24
C GLU A 128 -4.80 -8.42 -18.35
N SER A 129 -4.56 -9.69 -18.05
CA SER A 129 -5.42 -10.49 -17.21
C SER A 129 -5.45 -10.01 -15.76
N LEU A 130 -4.29 -9.83 -15.14
CA LEU A 130 -4.18 -9.33 -13.77
C LEU A 130 -4.73 -7.91 -13.62
N SER A 131 -4.66 -7.06 -14.65
CA SER A 131 -5.26 -5.71 -14.60
C SER A 131 -6.78 -5.73 -14.34
N ARG A 132 -7.47 -6.83 -14.68
CA ARG A 132 -8.91 -7.01 -14.46
C ARG A 132 -9.27 -7.35 -13.02
N HIS A 133 -8.28 -7.76 -12.22
CA HIS A 133 -8.44 -8.03 -10.79
C HIS A 133 -9.06 -6.81 -10.08
N LYS A 134 -9.92 -7.07 -9.10
CA LYS A 134 -10.72 -6.04 -8.42
C LYS A 134 -10.20 -5.65 -7.04
N GLY A 135 -9.40 -6.51 -6.42
CA GLY A 135 -8.71 -6.21 -5.17
C GLY A 135 -7.36 -5.54 -5.39
N ASP A 136 -6.59 -5.45 -4.32
CA ASP A 136 -5.23 -4.93 -4.35
C ASP A 136 -4.28 -5.93 -5.00
N LEU A 137 -3.36 -5.41 -5.83
CA LEU A 137 -2.44 -6.20 -6.62
C LEU A 137 -0.99 -5.82 -6.30
N SER A 138 -0.24 -6.76 -5.75
CA SER A 138 1.18 -6.58 -5.44
C SER A 138 2.05 -7.43 -6.35
N LEU A 139 2.89 -6.77 -7.16
CA LEU A 139 3.80 -7.36 -8.15
C LEU A 139 5.24 -6.89 -7.90
N ASN A 140 5.65 -6.90 -6.63
CA ASN A 140 6.91 -6.28 -6.18
C ASN A 140 8.17 -6.98 -6.67
N GLY A 141 8.08 -8.16 -7.29
CA GLY A 141 9.23 -8.88 -7.84
C GLY A 141 9.62 -8.44 -9.24
N LEU A 142 8.74 -7.70 -9.93
CA LEU A 142 8.95 -7.28 -11.31
C LEU A 142 10.03 -6.20 -11.35
N THR A 143 11.13 -6.50 -12.03
CA THR A 143 12.26 -5.58 -12.23
C THR A 143 12.17 -4.79 -13.53
N SER A 144 11.33 -5.26 -14.46
CA SER A 144 11.03 -4.59 -15.73
C SER A 144 9.63 -4.95 -16.22
N LEU A 145 9.06 -4.08 -17.04
CA LEU A 145 7.76 -4.28 -17.70
C LEU A 145 7.87 -3.79 -19.14
N SER A 146 7.15 -4.45 -20.06
CA SER A 146 6.91 -3.92 -21.40
C SER A 146 5.95 -2.73 -21.34
N GLU A 147 5.96 -1.90 -22.40
CA GLU A 147 4.99 -0.81 -22.53
C GLU A 147 3.54 -1.32 -22.53
N THR A 148 3.25 -2.40 -23.24
CA THR A 148 1.93 -3.06 -23.26
C THR A 148 1.48 -3.54 -21.87
N ALA A 149 2.40 -4.09 -21.08
CA ALA A 149 2.10 -4.54 -19.73
C ALA A 149 1.80 -3.34 -18.81
N VAL A 150 2.56 -2.24 -18.93
CA VAL A 150 2.28 -1.00 -18.21
C VAL A 150 0.94 -0.39 -18.62
N GLU A 151 0.61 -0.35 -19.91
CA GLU A 151 -0.71 0.10 -20.41
C GLU A 151 -1.87 -0.72 -19.83
N SER A 152 -1.66 -2.02 -19.68
CA SER A 152 -2.65 -2.91 -19.08
C SER A 152 -2.78 -2.65 -17.58
N LEU A 153 -1.68 -2.70 -16.83
CA LEU A 153 -1.69 -2.51 -15.38
C LEU A 153 -2.13 -1.09 -14.98
N GLY A 154 -1.84 -0.06 -15.79
CA GLY A 154 -2.32 1.31 -15.56
C GLY A 154 -3.86 1.44 -15.61
N LYS A 155 -4.58 0.47 -16.20
CA LYS A 155 -6.06 0.42 -16.20
C LYS A 155 -6.64 -0.23 -14.95
N HIS A 156 -5.82 -0.87 -14.12
CA HIS A 156 -6.21 -1.43 -12.84
C HIS A 156 -6.88 -0.35 -11.95
N LYS A 157 -7.76 -0.78 -11.04
CA LYS A 157 -8.62 0.12 -10.24
C LYS A 157 -8.43 -0.03 -8.73
N GLY A 158 -7.74 -1.08 -8.28
CA GLY A 158 -7.35 -1.26 -6.88
C GLY A 158 -6.00 -0.61 -6.59
N ALA A 159 -5.44 -0.86 -5.42
CA ALA A 159 -4.06 -0.47 -5.14
C ALA A 159 -3.10 -1.33 -5.96
N LEU A 160 -2.08 -0.70 -6.55
CA LEU A 160 -1.07 -1.37 -7.37
C LEU A 160 0.32 -1.15 -6.77
N SER A 161 1.03 -2.24 -6.46
CA SER A 161 2.40 -2.18 -5.97
C SER A 161 3.38 -2.79 -6.97
N LEU A 162 4.36 -2.00 -7.37
CA LEU A 162 5.42 -2.31 -8.35
C LEU A 162 6.79 -1.93 -7.77
N ASN A 163 7.03 -2.25 -6.50
CA ASN A 163 8.23 -1.83 -5.77
C ASN A 163 9.52 -2.51 -6.25
N GLY A 164 9.48 -3.47 -7.18
CA GLY A 164 10.67 -4.09 -7.77
C GLY A 164 11.28 -3.29 -8.92
N LEU A 165 10.55 -2.31 -9.46
CA LEU A 165 11.02 -1.50 -10.59
C LEU A 165 12.09 -0.53 -10.10
N ALA A 166 13.33 -0.70 -10.60
CA ALA A 166 14.45 0.19 -10.27
C ALA A 166 14.46 1.50 -11.08
N SER A 167 13.81 1.48 -12.26
CA SER A 167 13.67 2.62 -13.17
C SER A 167 12.32 2.59 -13.89
N LEU A 168 11.92 3.75 -14.42
CA LEU A 168 10.67 3.93 -15.15
C LEU A 168 10.92 4.84 -16.35
N SER A 169 10.39 4.48 -17.52
CA SER A 169 10.44 5.35 -18.70
C SER A 169 9.41 6.48 -18.58
N ASP A 170 9.62 7.57 -19.32
CA ASP A 170 8.69 8.70 -19.37
C ASP A 170 7.28 8.27 -19.81
N ALA A 171 7.21 7.41 -20.83
CA ALA A 171 5.93 6.84 -21.31
C ALA A 171 5.23 6.00 -20.23
N ALA A 172 5.98 5.14 -19.54
CA ALA A 172 5.43 4.32 -18.46
C ALA A 172 4.94 5.18 -17.28
N ALA A 173 5.67 6.25 -16.94
CA ALA A 173 5.26 7.21 -15.93
C ALA A 173 3.97 7.96 -16.32
N GLU A 174 3.83 8.36 -17.59
CA GLU A 174 2.62 9.01 -18.10
C GLU A 174 1.40 8.08 -18.09
N ILE A 175 1.60 6.79 -18.34
CA ILE A 175 0.53 5.78 -18.24
C ILE A 175 0.14 5.57 -16.78
N LEU A 176 1.11 5.31 -15.90
CA LEU A 176 0.86 5.05 -14.47
C LEU A 176 0.34 6.27 -13.72
N SER A 177 0.58 7.49 -14.21
CA SER A 177 -0.03 8.68 -13.64
C SER A 177 -1.55 8.74 -13.81
N LYS A 178 -2.08 8.04 -14.82
CA LYS A 178 -3.53 7.93 -15.07
C LYS A 178 -4.19 6.78 -14.29
N HIS A 179 -3.41 6.01 -13.51
CA HIS A 179 -3.93 4.94 -12.66
C HIS A 179 -4.81 5.52 -11.54
N ASN A 180 -6.06 5.06 -11.47
CA ASN A 180 -7.07 5.52 -10.52
C ASN A 180 -7.10 4.67 -9.24
N GLY A 181 -5.99 4.64 -8.52
CA GLY A 181 -5.81 3.92 -7.27
C GLY A 181 -4.46 4.25 -6.65
N ASP A 182 -4.23 3.79 -5.42
CA ASP A 182 -2.92 3.97 -4.77
C ASP A 182 -1.85 3.21 -5.57
N LEU A 183 -0.69 3.83 -5.75
CA LEU A 183 0.41 3.28 -6.54
C LEU A 183 1.68 3.25 -5.69
N SER A 184 2.40 2.14 -5.66
CA SER A 184 3.68 2.03 -4.96
C SER A 184 4.79 1.68 -5.93
N LEU A 185 5.84 2.50 -5.93
CA LEU A 185 7.03 2.43 -6.78
C LEU A 185 8.30 2.69 -5.93
N ASN A 186 8.34 2.14 -4.70
CA ASN A 186 9.43 2.39 -3.74
C ASN A 186 10.80 1.87 -4.20
N GLY A 187 10.86 0.96 -5.18
CA GLY A 187 12.13 0.47 -5.72
C GLY A 187 12.82 1.43 -6.67
N LEU A 188 12.14 2.50 -7.12
CA LEU A 188 12.73 3.45 -8.05
C LEU A 188 13.93 4.12 -7.39
N THR A 189 15.07 4.07 -8.08
CA THR A 189 16.31 4.70 -7.62
C THR A 189 16.55 6.05 -8.28
N SER A 190 15.88 6.32 -9.40
CA SER A 190 15.93 7.61 -10.11
C SER A 190 14.71 7.78 -11.02
N LEU A 191 14.40 9.03 -11.35
CA LEU A 191 13.40 9.42 -12.35
C LEU A 191 13.96 10.53 -13.23
N SER A 192 13.52 10.56 -14.49
CA SER A 192 13.70 11.75 -15.33
C SER A 192 12.78 12.88 -14.85
N ASN A 193 13.07 14.11 -15.28
CA ASN A 193 12.18 15.26 -15.04
C ASN A 193 10.76 14.99 -15.56
N ALA A 194 10.63 14.50 -16.79
CA ALA A 194 9.33 14.26 -17.43
C ALA A 194 8.52 13.16 -16.73
N ALA A 195 9.19 12.08 -16.30
CA ALA A 195 8.56 11.00 -15.55
C ALA A 195 8.08 11.48 -14.17
N ALA A 196 8.94 12.23 -13.47
CA ALA A 196 8.61 12.79 -12.16
C ALA A 196 7.46 13.81 -12.24
N GLU A 197 7.47 14.71 -13.24
CA GLU A 197 6.36 15.64 -13.51
C GLU A 197 5.05 14.91 -13.82
N SER A 198 5.10 13.85 -14.63
CA SER A 198 3.92 13.03 -14.95
C SER A 198 3.35 12.37 -13.70
N LEU A 199 4.20 11.84 -12.82
CA LEU A 199 3.77 11.22 -11.56
C LEU A 199 3.29 12.23 -10.51
N ALA A 200 3.75 13.48 -10.58
CA ALA A 200 3.41 14.54 -9.63
C ALA A 200 1.97 15.07 -9.76
N ILE A 201 1.30 14.81 -10.88
CA ILE A 201 -0.07 15.28 -11.16
C ILE A 201 -1.15 14.26 -10.76
N ARG A 202 -0.78 13.16 -10.09
CA ARG A 202 -1.71 12.10 -9.71
C ARG A 202 -2.67 12.56 -8.61
N ASN A 203 -3.94 12.15 -8.73
CA ASN A 203 -4.99 12.41 -7.73
C ASN A 203 -5.03 11.40 -6.57
N PHE A 204 -4.24 10.32 -6.65
CA PHE A 204 -4.21 9.22 -5.68
C PHE A 204 -2.82 9.13 -5.05
N CYS A 205 -2.70 8.41 -3.92
CA CYS A 205 -1.39 8.25 -3.28
C CYS A 205 -0.42 7.60 -4.26
N LEU A 206 0.79 8.16 -4.39
CA LEU A 206 1.91 7.41 -4.94
C LEU A 206 3.03 7.34 -3.90
N ARG A 207 3.55 6.14 -3.69
CA ARG A 207 4.69 5.85 -2.82
C ARG A 207 5.93 5.64 -3.65
N VAL A 208 6.98 6.34 -3.29
CA VAL A 208 8.27 6.39 -4.00
C VAL A 208 9.33 6.67 -2.96
N ASN A 209 10.48 6.03 -3.08
CA ASN A 209 11.58 6.19 -2.13
C ASN A 209 12.82 6.65 -2.91
N LEU A 210 12.79 7.91 -3.35
CA LEU A 210 13.90 8.53 -4.05
C LEU A 210 14.73 9.35 -3.06
N ASP A 211 16.04 9.11 -3.05
CA ASP A 211 16.99 9.91 -2.27
C ASP A 211 16.97 11.39 -2.70
N GLU A 212 16.80 11.63 -4.00
CA GLU A 212 16.72 12.98 -4.57
C GLU A 212 15.65 13.06 -5.67
N TRP A 213 14.78 14.07 -5.55
CA TRP A 213 13.81 14.40 -6.59
C TRP A 213 14.35 15.44 -7.56
N PRO A 214 14.04 15.33 -8.87
CA PRO A 214 14.39 16.36 -9.83
C PRO A 214 13.73 17.71 -9.50
N GLU A 215 14.45 18.82 -9.67
CA GLU A 215 13.99 20.17 -9.30
C GLU A 215 12.67 20.57 -9.99
N SER A 216 12.49 20.22 -11.26
CA SER A 216 11.27 20.55 -12.00
C SER A 216 10.04 19.81 -11.46
N ALA A 217 10.24 18.59 -10.98
CA ALA A 217 9.20 17.84 -10.29
C ALA A 217 8.88 18.46 -8.93
N LYS A 218 9.88 18.87 -8.14
CA LYS A 218 9.67 19.60 -6.87
C LYS A 218 8.80 20.85 -7.06
N ALA A 219 9.07 21.65 -8.09
CA ALA A 219 8.25 22.82 -8.44
C ALA A 219 6.83 22.44 -8.88
N THR A 220 6.68 21.32 -9.60
CA THR A 220 5.36 20.78 -9.98
C THR A 220 4.57 20.34 -8.75
N PHE A 221 5.17 19.60 -7.82
CA PHE A 221 4.54 19.22 -6.55
C PHE A 221 4.07 20.42 -5.73
N GLN A 222 4.89 21.46 -5.66
CA GLN A 222 4.55 22.71 -4.97
C GLN A 222 3.38 23.45 -5.64
N SER A 223 3.32 23.45 -6.98
CA SER A 223 2.32 24.22 -7.74
C SER A 223 1.00 23.51 -7.98
N THR A 224 0.99 22.18 -8.12
CA THR A 224 -0.24 21.41 -8.35
C THR A 224 -1.00 21.09 -7.08
N SER A 225 -0.51 21.53 -5.91
CA SER A 225 -0.90 20.97 -4.61
C SER A 225 -0.76 19.44 -4.57
N GLY A 226 0.03 18.86 -5.50
CA GLY A 226 0.32 17.43 -5.62
C GLY A 226 1.24 16.90 -4.53
N ILE A 227 1.45 17.69 -3.46
CA ILE A 227 2.22 17.41 -2.24
C ILE A 227 1.83 16.09 -1.55
N ILE A 228 0.83 15.38 -2.06
CA ILE A 228 0.27 14.22 -1.41
C ILE A 228 0.35 12.99 -2.29
N THR A 229 1.53 12.91 -2.87
CA THR A 229 2.09 11.73 -3.45
C THR A 229 3.13 11.30 -2.44
N PHE A 230 2.74 10.55 -1.40
CA PHE A 230 3.61 10.22 -0.27
C PHE A 230 4.89 9.51 -0.68
N VAL A 231 5.93 10.30 -0.95
CA VAL A 231 7.31 9.91 -0.71
C VAL A 231 7.41 9.57 0.77
N GLN A 232 8.11 8.48 1.12
CA GLN A 232 8.17 7.97 2.50
C GLN A 232 8.65 9.00 3.55
N ASP A 233 9.23 10.12 3.12
CA ASP A 233 9.70 11.20 3.97
C ASP A 233 9.19 12.59 3.49
N PRO A 234 8.34 13.29 4.27
CA PRO A 234 7.89 14.64 3.96
C PRO A 234 8.98 15.70 4.18
N SER A 235 10.08 15.37 4.88
CA SER A 235 11.19 16.31 5.11
C SER A 235 11.88 16.73 3.80
N LEU A 236 11.74 15.91 2.76
CA LEU A 236 12.23 16.19 1.40
C LEU A 236 11.44 17.30 0.69
N PHE A 237 10.27 17.69 1.20
CA PHE A 237 9.41 18.68 0.57
C PHE A 237 9.01 19.76 1.58
N ASP A 238 9.41 21.00 1.30
CA ASP A 238 8.93 22.15 2.05
C ASP A 238 7.47 22.45 1.67
N ILE A 239 6.54 22.02 2.53
CA ILE A 239 5.11 22.30 2.39
C ILE A 239 4.68 23.62 3.05
N SER A 240 5.64 24.37 3.61
CA SER A 240 5.39 25.63 4.33
C SER A 240 4.95 26.78 3.44
N GLU A 241 5.18 26.66 2.13
CA GLU A 241 4.78 27.65 1.12
C GLU A 241 3.39 27.36 0.51
N LEU A 242 2.74 26.25 0.88
CA LEU A 242 1.39 25.92 0.38
C LEU A 242 0.37 26.96 0.83
N SER A 243 -0.19 27.69 -0.12
CA SER A 243 -1.21 28.71 0.13
C SER A 243 -2.65 28.19 0.09
N GLU A 244 -2.88 27.05 -0.59
CA GLU A 244 -4.17 26.37 -0.70
C GLU A 244 -3.99 24.85 -0.67
N ILE A 245 -4.99 24.14 -0.16
CA ILE A 245 -5.10 22.67 -0.21
C ILE A 245 -6.56 22.27 -0.52
N THR A 246 -6.79 21.03 -0.95
CA THR A 246 -8.12 20.49 -1.29
C THR A 246 -8.60 19.49 -0.25
N ALA A 247 -9.87 19.09 -0.27
CA ALA A 247 -10.37 18.01 0.60
C ALA A 247 -9.66 16.66 0.33
N ALA A 248 -9.24 16.38 -0.90
CA ALA A 248 -8.43 15.21 -1.19
C ALA A 248 -7.07 15.30 -0.48
N HIS A 249 -6.49 16.52 -0.45
CA HIS A 249 -5.24 16.75 0.23
C HIS A 249 -5.36 16.51 1.74
N ALA A 250 -6.35 17.13 2.36
CA ALA A 250 -6.59 17.01 3.79
C ALA A 250 -6.81 15.55 4.24
N ARG A 251 -7.57 14.75 3.47
CA ARG A 251 -7.80 13.32 3.76
C ARG A 251 -6.52 12.52 3.89
N VAL A 252 -5.54 12.85 3.08
CA VAL A 252 -4.34 12.04 2.97
C VAL A 252 -3.29 12.52 3.97
N LEU A 253 -3.11 13.84 4.14
CA LEU A 253 -2.31 14.42 5.24
C LEU A 253 -2.78 13.93 6.62
N ALA A 254 -4.09 13.80 6.81
CA ALA A 254 -4.68 13.32 8.05
C ALA A 254 -4.27 11.89 8.43
N LYS A 255 -3.87 11.06 7.47
CA LYS A 255 -3.40 9.69 7.74
C LYS A 255 -1.94 9.63 8.19
N THR A 256 -1.23 10.75 8.20
CA THR A 256 0.18 10.79 8.61
C THR A 256 0.33 10.93 10.12
N HIS A 257 1.54 10.64 10.59
CA HIS A 257 1.96 10.88 11.96
C HIS A 257 3.05 11.96 12.02
N TRP A 258 3.20 12.74 10.95
CA TRP A 258 4.36 13.61 10.74
C TRP A 258 4.18 15.00 11.31
N TYR A 259 5.25 15.79 11.28
CA TYR A 259 5.15 17.23 11.44
C TYR A 259 4.71 17.88 10.12
N LEU A 260 3.49 18.43 10.11
CA LEU A 260 2.92 19.12 8.97
C LEU A 260 3.06 20.63 9.17
N ASN A 261 4.00 21.24 8.43
CA ASN A 261 4.22 22.68 8.47
C ASN A 261 3.39 23.42 7.41
N LEU A 262 2.13 23.74 7.68
CA LEU A 262 1.23 24.40 6.72
C LEU A 262 1.13 25.92 6.97
N THR A 263 2.27 26.57 7.19
CA THR A 263 2.34 28.03 7.46
C THR A 263 1.91 28.90 6.27
N GLY A 264 1.85 28.38 5.05
CA GLY A 264 1.43 29.14 3.89
C GLY A 264 -0.08 29.38 3.85
N LEU A 265 -0.86 28.54 4.57
CA LEU A 265 -2.31 28.64 4.60
C LEU A 265 -2.75 29.86 5.41
N SER A 266 -3.60 30.69 4.79
CA SER A 266 -4.21 31.86 5.42
C SER A 266 -5.67 31.64 5.82
N SER A 267 -6.32 30.64 5.24
CA SER A 267 -7.71 30.25 5.52
C SER A 267 -7.90 28.73 5.48
N LEU A 268 -8.89 28.24 6.21
CA LEU A 268 -9.31 26.85 6.23
C LEU A 268 -10.82 26.79 6.02
N ASP A 269 -11.28 26.02 5.05
CA ASP A 269 -12.68 25.63 4.93
C ASP A 269 -13.02 24.51 5.93
N ASP A 270 -14.32 24.33 6.16
CA ASP A 270 -14.84 23.43 7.18
C ASP A 270 -14.52 21.96 6.88
N ASP A 271 -14.58 21.55 5.62
CA ASP A 271 -14.33 20.16 5.22
C ASP A 271 -12.85 19.82 5.40
N ILE A 272 -11.94 20.71 4.98
CA ILE A 272 -10.50 20.54 5.16
C ILE A 272 -10.12 20.56 6.64
N ALA A 273 -10.64 21.52 7.42
CA ALA A 273 -10.38 21.60 8.86
C ALA A 273 -10.87 20.34 9.58
N CYS A 274 -12.04 19.81 9.17
CA CYS A 274 -12.55 18.54 9.67
C CYS A 274 -11.62 17.37 9.32
N LEU A 275 -11.16 17.27 8.07
CA LEU A 275 -10.26 16.20 7.67
C LEU A 275 -8.91 16.25 8.39
N LEU A 276 -8.29 17.42 8.47
CA LEU A 276 -7.04 17.61 9.21
C LEU A 276 -7.20 17.35 10.72
N GLY A 277 -8.40 17.52 11.26
CA GLY A 277 -8.71 17.15 12.64
C GLY A 277 -8.52 15.67 12.96
N ASP A 278 -8.52 14.78 11.95
CA ASP A 278 -8.27 13.36 12.16
C ASP A 278 -6.75 13.02 12.17
N HIS A 279 -5.89 14.00 11.87
CA HIS A 279 -4.43 13.87 11.99
C HIS A 279 -4.02 13.65 13.45
N VAL A 280 -2.91 12.95 13.69
CA VAL A 280 -2.39 12.68 15.05
C VAL A 280 -0.94 13.11 15.25
N GLY A 281 -0.20 13.43 14.17
CA GLY A 281 1.13 14.04 14.26
C GLY A 281 1.08 15.52 14.66
N SER A 282 2.18 16.24 14.55
CA SER A 282 2.22 17.67 14.86
C SER A 282 1.73 18.51 13.67
N LEU A 283 0.87 19.51 13.89
CA LEU A 283 0.25 20.31 12.83
C LEU A 283 0.46 21.82 13.09
N SER A 284 1.15 22.51 12.19
CA SER A 284 1.37 23.95 12.25
C SER A 284 0.52 24.71 11.24
N LEU A 285 -0.35 25.58 11.74
CA LEU A 285 -1.31 26.43 11.02
C LEU A 285 -1.24 27.87 11.51
N VAL A 286 -0.05 28.31 11.94
CA VAL A 286 0.17 29.57 12.68
C VAL A 286 -0.27 30.84 11.93
N ASN A 287 -0.39 30.79 10.61
CA ASN A 287 -0.79 31.92 9.77
C ASN A 287 -2.26 31.90 9.35
N VAL A 288 -3.03 30.88 9.73
CA VAL A 288 -4.46 30.83 9.45
C VAL A 288 -5.18 31.93 10.23
N ARG A 289 -5.95 32.76 9.51
CA ARG A 289 -6.73 33.88 10.06
C ARG A 289 -8.22 33.71 9.86
N SER A 290 -8.62 32.91 8.87
CA SER A 290 -10.01 32.68 8.52
C SER A 290 -10.35 31.21 8.67
N ILE A 291 -11.15 30.90 9.69
CA ILE A 291 -11.75 29.59 9.93
C ILE A 291 -13.11 29.80 10.58
N SER A 292 -14.12 29.02 10.19
CA SER A 292 -15.44 29.10 10.81
C SER A 292 -15.44 28.40 12.17
N GLU A 293 -16.51 28.60 12.95
CA GLU A 293 -16.73 27.83 14.18
C GLU A 293 -16.86 26.32 13.90
N ALA A 294 -17.53 25.94 12.81
CA ALA A 294 -17.68 24.53 12.43
C ALA A 294 -16.33 23.90 12.03
N GLY A 295 -15.51 24.61 11.25
CA GLY A 295 -14.15 24.19 10.93
C GLY A 295 -13.28 24.08 12.18
N ALA A 296 -13.40 25.02 13.12
CA ALA A 296 -12.69 24.97 14.40
C ALA A 296 -13.09 23.74 15.25
N VAL A 297 -14.38 23.37 15.28
CA VAL A 297 -14.85 22.13 15.92
C VAL A 297 -14.27 20.90 15.22
N GLY A 298 -14.22 20.91 13.89
CA GLY A 298 -13.60 19.87 13.09
C GLY A 298 -12.14 19.66 13.48
N LEU A 299 -11.37 20.75 13.56
CA LEU A 299 -9.94 20.73 13.86
C LEU A 299 -9.63 20.42 15.33
N ALA A 300 -10.53 20.74 16.26
CA ALA A 300 -10.37 20.45 17.69
C ALA A 300 -10.33 18.95 18.02
N ARG A 301 -10.64 18.07 17.06
CA ARG A 301 -10.48 16.62 17.19
C ARG A 301 -9.03 16.15 17.04
N HIS A 302 -8.15 17.03 16.60
CA HIS A 302 -6.73 16.75 16.41
C HIS A 302 -6.09 16.31 17.73
N GLN A 303 -5.43 15.15 17.72
CA GLN A 303 -4.88 14.54 18.94
C GLN A 303 -3.40 14.86 19.18
N GLY A 304 -2.72 15.41 18.17
CA GLY A 304 -1.33 15.82 18.25
C GLY A 304 -1.15 17.31 18.62
N PRO A 305 0.10 17.79 18.69
CA PRO A 305 0.39 19.20 18.90
C PRO A 305 -0.17 20.07 17.77
N LEU A 306 -1.15 20.92 18.08
CA LEU A 306 -1.72 21.90 17.14
C LEU A 306 -1.11 23.29 17.41
N PHE A 307 -0.38 23.83 16.45
CA PHE A 307 0.19 25.17 16.54
C PHE A 307 -0.63 26.16 15.72
N MET A 308 -1.26 27.12 16.39
CA MET A 308 -2.06 28.16 15.74
C MET A 308 -1.95 29.48 16.50
N ASN A 309 -1.99 30.60 15.79
CA ASN A 309 -2.04 31.91 16.44
C ASN A 309 -3.49 32.27 16.77
N LEU A 310 -3.90 32.00 18.01
CA LEU A 310 -5.27 32.25 18.50
C LEU A 310 -5.69 33.73 18.37
N ASP A 311 -4.76 34.68 18.43
CA ASP A 311 -5.06 36.11 18.34
C ASP A 311 -5.51 36.52 16.94
N LEU A 312 -5.15 35.75 15.91
CA LEU A 312 -5.55 36.00 14.52
C LEU A 312 -6.93 35.44 14.17
N LEU A 313 -7.52 34.60 15.04
CA LEU A 313 -8.77 33.89 14.75
C LEU A 313 -10.01 34.70 15.14
N PRO A 314 -11.17 34.45 14.49
CA PRO A 314 -12.47 34.94 14.96
C PRO A 314 -12.79 34.45 16.37
N ASP A 315 -13.52 35.26 17.16
CA ASP A 315 -13.77 34.99 18.59
C ASP A 315 -14.40 33.61 18.86
N ALA A 316 -15.34 33.16 18.02
CA ALA A 316 -15.99 31.85 18.16
C ALA A 316 -14.99 30.70 17.93
N ALA A 317 -14.21 30.74 16.85
CA ALA A 317 -13.19 29.74 16.56
C ALA A 317 -12.08 29.75 17.62
N ARG A 318 -11.66 30.94 18.09
CA ARG A 318 -10.69 31.11 19.18
C ARG A 318 -11.17 30.44 20.46
N ALA A 319 -12.45 30.59 20.81
CA ALA A 319 -13.01 29.96 22.00
C ALA A 319 -12.96 28.43 21.90
N THR A 320 -13.29 27.86 20.73
CA THR A 320 -13.26 26.42 20.48
C THR A 320 -11.85 25.83 20.53
N LEU A 321 -10.87 26.54 19.98
CA LEU A 321 -9.50 26.02 19.84
C LEU A 321 -8.58 26.34 21.02
N ARG A 322 -9.01 27.16 21.99
CA ARG A 322 -8.19 27.62 23.11
C ARG A 322 -7.54 26.49 23.90
N ASP A 323 -8.26 25.39 24.11
CA ASP A 323 -7.82 24.30 24.99
C ASP A 323 -7.08 23.18 24.25
N VAL A 324 -7.03 23.24 22.92
CA VAL A 324 -6.37 22.26 22.05
C VAL A 324 -5.12 22.80 21.35
N VAL A 325 -4.96 24.13 21.26
CA VAL A 325 -3.76 24.75 20.68
C VAL A 325 -2.61 24.74 21.68
N SER A 326 -1.47 24.22 21.26
CA SER A 326 -0.22 24.19 22.02
C SER A 326 0.42 25.58 22.05
N ASN A 327 0.76 26.06 23.25
CA ASN A 327 1.42 27.36 23.46
C ASN A 327 2.96 27.31 23.38
N ASP A 328 3.57 26.12 23.26
CA ASP A 328 5.01 25.98 23.19
C ASP A 328 5.52 26.29 21.78
N ALA A 329 6.09 27.48 21.61
CA ALA A 329 6.78 27.88 20.39
C ALA A 329 8.16 27.19 20.28
N ILE A 330 8.27 26.28 19.29
CA ILE A 330 9.49 25.77 18.62
C ILE A 330 10.41 24.81 19.41
N ARG A 331 10.48 23.55 18.94
CA ARG A 331 11.72 22.93 18.42
C ARG A 331 11.41 21.99 17.25
N PRO A 332 12.19 21.99 16.16
CA PRO A 332 12.19 20.89 15.21
C PRO A 332 12.80 19.69 15.92
N VAL A 333 12.05 18.60 16.05
CA VAL A 333 12.66 17.29 16.29
C VAL A 333 13.19 16.85 14.93
N ASN A 334 14.45 17.17 14.64
CA ASN A 334 15.18 16.44 13.61
C ASN A 334 15.18 14.97 14.04
N SER A 335 14.77 14.10 13.13
CA SER A 335 14.56 12.66 13.29
C SER A 335 15.85 11.84 13.42
N ASP A 336 16.86 12.33 14.15
CA ASP A 336 18.13 11.61 14.33
C ASP A 336 18.24 10.80 15.63
N ASP A 337 17.24 10.78 16.51
CA ASP A 337 17.35 10.12 17.83
C ASP A 337 16.72 8.72 17.95
N ASP A 338 16.21 8.10 16.87
CA ASP A 338 15.80 6.68 16.88
C ASP A 338 16.83 5.75 16.20
N LYS A 339 18.11 6.03 16.45
CA LYS A 339 19.18 5.02 16.38
C LYS A 339 19.88 4.91 17.75
N GLN A 340 19.16 4.44 18.75
CA GLN A 340 19.79 3.78 19.91
C GLN A 340 18.76 2.98 20.75
N GLU A 341 18.58 1.72 20.31
CA GLU A 341 18.50 0.44 21.04
C GLU A 341 17.50 -0.53 20.40
#